data_AF-A0AAV2Z2W7-F1
#
_entry.id   AF-A0AAV2Z2W7-F1
#
_cell.length_a   1.000
_cell.length_b   1.000
_cell.length_c   1.000
_cell.angle_alpha   90.00
_cell.angle_beta   90.00
_cell.angle_gamma   90.00
#
_symmetry.space_group_name_H-M   'P 1'
#
loop_
_entity.id
_entity.type
_entity.pdbx_description
1 polymer ?
#
loop_
_entity_poly.entity_id
_entity_poly.type
_entity_poly.pdbx_seq_one_letter_code
_entity_poly.pdbx_strand_id
1 'polypeptide(L)'
;MTKRKAEHALEKRTQHALDEHEMDLYLNTTELDAAVLEAADVEAKRSCEEDKPVERTDEVHGEQPAPAPTPELLPGMVLLKGFLLPSEQQELVDASRTMGLQEGGFYKPTYASGAKCRLHQMCLGRHWNVVTEQYEQVRTNHDNAPVIPLPERWKELCKRSLAAAVAVDPRVMGSCKRMEPDVCVVNYYKKAGRNGMHIDKDESEEAMEWGSPVVSFSIGSKADFAFAPHYPERGEGVPIVALESGDVLLFGGPSRKVVHALTRVYPNTQSEWLRMRSGRLNLTFREYKPTE
;
A
#
# COMPACT_ATOMS: atom_id res chain seq x y z
N MET A 1 30.47 8.86 -28.25
CA MET A 1 29.58 8.80 -27.06
C MET A 1 28.08 8.79 -27.40
N THR A 2 27.66 9.04 -28.65
CA THR A 2 26.25 9.19 -29.06
C THR A 2 25.51 7.89 -29.38
N LYS A 3 26.18 6.90 -29.97
CA LYS A 3 25.56 5.62 -30.39
C LYS A 3 25.09 4.75 -29.20
N ARG A 4 25.94 4.65 -28.16
CA ARG A 4 25.66 3.89 -26.93
C ARG A 4 24.47 4.44 -26.13
N LYS A 5 24.26 5.76 -26.14
CA LYS A 5 23.10 6.40 -25.49
C LYS A 5 21.80 6.10 -26.24
N ALA A 6 21.83 6.07 -27.57
CA ALA A 6 20.67 5.76 -28.39
C ALA A 6 20.26 4.28 -28.28
N GLU A 7 21.23 3.36 -28.26
CA GLU A 7 21.00 1.92 -28.05
C GLU A 7 20.38 1.65 -26.67
N HIS A 8 20.95 2.24 -25.62
CA HIS A 8 20.41 2.11 -24.26
C HIS A 8 19.01 2.73 -24.12
N ALA A 9 18.71 3.82 -24.82
CA ALA A 9 17.36 4.40 -24.84
C ALA A 9 16.36 3.49 -25.56
N LEU A 10 16.77 2.79 -26.61
CA LEU A 10 15.93 1.84 -27.35
C LEU A 10 15.67 0.57 -26.52
N GLU A 11 16.69 0.03 -25.86
CA GLU A 11 16.55 -1.10 -24.93
C GLU A 11 15.59 -0.75 -23.78
N LYS A 12 15.73 0.45 -23.20
CA LYS A 12 14.80 0.96 -22.18
C LYS A 12 13.36 1.06 -22.69
N ARG A 13 13.16 1.64 -23.87
CA ARG A 13 11.82 1.73 -24.49
C ARG A 13 11.22 0.35 -24.74
N THR A 14 12.05 -0.62 -25.11
CA THR A 14 11.60 -2.00 -25.40
C THR A 14 11.25 -2.74 -24.11
N GLN A 15 12.08 -2.63 -23.07
CA GLN A 15 11.79 -3.21 -21.76
C GLN A 15 10.57 -2.55 -21.11
N HIS A 16 10.46 -1.23 -21.19
CA HIS A 16 9.26 -0.51 -20.74
C HIS A 16 8.03 -1.00 -21.50
N ALA A 17 8.05 -1.11 -22.83
CA ALA A 17 6.92 -1.66 -23.60
C ALA A 17 6.54 -3.11 -23.21
N LEU A 18 7.51 -3.95 -22.82
CA LEU A 18 7.25 -5.30 -22.32
C LEU A 18 6.65 -5.28 -20.90
N ASP A 19 7.15 -4.40 -20.04
CA ASP A 19 6.64 -4.20 -18.68
C ASP A 19 5.21 -3.59 -18.75
N GLU A 20 4.96 -2.65 -19.65
CA GLU A 20 3.66 -2.08 -20.01
C GLU A 20 2.68 -3.16 -20.49
N HIS A 21 3.12 -4.04 -21.41
CA HIS A 21 2.30 -5.17 -21.87
C HIS A 21 2.04 -6.16 -20.73
N GLU A 22 3.01 -6.38 -19.82
CA GLU A 22 2.75 -7.10 -18.56
C GLU A 22 1.68 -6.38 -17.74
N MET A 23 1.83 -5.08 -17.50
CA MET A 23 0.90 -4.28 -16.69
C MET A 23 -0.52 -4.27 -17.25
N ASP A 24 -0.66 -4.10 -18.57
CA ASP A 24 -1.93 -4.17 -19.29
C ASP A 24 -2.58 -5.57 -19.14
N LEU A 25 -1.77 -6.63 -19.22
CA LEU A 25 -2.19 -8.00 -18.88
C LEU A 25 -2.57 -8.19 -17.41
N TYR A 26 -2.20 -7.28 -16.49
CA TYR A 26 -2.47 -7.42 -15.06
C TYR A 26 -3.48 -6.44 -14.50
N LEU A 27 -3.85 -5.40 -15.25
CA LEU A 27 -4.87 -4.46 -14.80
C LEU A 27 -6.12 -4.48 -15.68
N ASN A 28 -6.13 -5.07 -16.88
CA ASN A 28 -7.35 -5.14 -17.68
C ASN A 28 -8.37 -6.18 -17.19
N THR A 29 -9.57 -5.71 -16.84
CA THR A 29 -10.80 -6.51 -16.72
C THR A 29 -11.95 -5.77 -17.41
N THR A 30 -12.96 -6.51 -17.85
CA THR A 30 -14.17 -5.97 -18.50
C THR A 30 -14.94 -4.98 -17.62
N GLU A 31 -15.74 -4.14 -18.26
CA GLU A 31 -16.59 -3.13 -17.60
C GLU A 31 -17.62 -3.77 -16.66
N LEU A 32 -17.85 -3.12 -15.52
CA LEU A 32 -18.92 -3.37 -14.57
C LEU A 32 -19.67 -2.04 -14.39
N ASP A 33 -20.99 -2.12 -14.31
CA ASP A 33 -21.92 -0.99 -14.25
C ASP A 33 -21.68 -0.15 -12.97
N ALA A 34 -21.75 1.17 -13.08
CA ALA A 34 -21.65 2.11 -11.96
C ALA A 34 -22.67 1.78 -10.84
N ALA A 35 -23.84 1.24 -11.21
CA ALA A 35 -24.84 0.78 -10.26
C ALA A 35 -24.34 -0.32 -9.30
N VAL A 36 -23.39 -1.16 -9.75
CA VAL A 36 -22.80 -2.23 -8.91
C VAL A 36 -21.89 -1.63 -7.83
N LEU A 37 -21.12 -0.59 -8.17
CA LEU A 37 -20.25 0.10 -7.21
C LEU A 37 -21.08 0.89 -6.19
N GLU A 38 -22.16 1.56 -6.62
CA GLU A 38 -23.06 2.25 -5.70
C GLU A 38 -23.75 1.27 -4.73
N ALA A 39 -24.20 0.11 -5.21
CA ALA A 39 -24.79 -0.93 -4.36
C ALA A 39 -23.77 -1.46 -3.33
N ALA A 40 -22.53 -1.73 -3.76
CA ALA A 40 -21.45 -2.16 -2.88
C ALA A 40 -21.08 -1.08 -1.84
N ASP A 41 -21.08 0.20 -2.22
CA ASP A 41 -20.85 1.32 -1.29
C ASP A 41 -21.95 1.40 -0.22
N VAL A 42 -23.21 1.19 -0.60
CA VAL A 42 -24.34 1.16 0.36
C VAL A 42 -24.20 -0.01 1.33
N GLU A 43 -23.80 -1.19 0.84
CA GLU A 43 -23.56 -2.36 1.67
C GLU A 43 -22.39 -2.17 2.64
N ALA A 44 -21.25 -1.65 2.15
CA ALA A 44 -20.08 -1.36 2.98
C ALA A 44 -20.38 -0.32 4.07
N LYS A 45 -21.18 0.71 3.76
CA LYS A 45 -21.59 1.71 4.75
C LYS A 45 -22.50 1.11 5.84
N ARG A 46 -23.40 0.19 5.48
CA ARG A 46 -24.25 -0.52 6.44
C ARG A 46 -23.42 -1.41 7.38
N SER A 47 -22.48 -2.18 6.85
CA SER A 47 -21.64 -3.05 7.69
C SER A 47 -20.80 -2.27 8.70
N CYS A 48 -20.30 -1.08 8.33
CA CYS A 48 -19.54 -0.23 9.26
C CYS A 48 -20.40 0.42 10.35
N GLU A 49 -21.70 0.62 10.13
CA GLU A 49 -22.62 1.16 11.13
C GLU A 49 -23.07 0.10 12.15
N GLU A 50 -23.20 -1.14 11.71
CA GLU A 50 -23.59 -2.29 12.54
C GLU A 50 -22.45 -2.78 13.46
N ASP A 51 -21.18 -2.51 13.13
CA ASP A 51 -20.01 -2.84 13.95
C ASP A 51 -19.78 -1.87 15.14
N LYS A 52 -20.72 -0.95 15.41
CA LYS A 52 -20.76 -0.21 16.67
C LYS A 52 -21.09 -1.17 17.81
N PRO A 53 -20.43 -1.08 18.98
CA PRO A 53 -20.65 -2.02 20.07
C PRO A 53 -22.10 -1.92 20.57
N VAL A 54 -22.94 -2.88 20.17
CA VAL A 54 -24.25 -3.11 20.77
C VAL A 54 -24.02 -3.85 22.09
N GLU A 55 -24.60 -3.34 23.18
CA GLU A 55 -24.64 -4.05 24.46
C GLU A 55 -25.21 -5.46 24.22
N ARG A 56 -24.37 -6.46 24.48
CA ARG A 56 -24.66 -7.86 24.22
C ARG A 56 -25.75 -8.33 25.20
N THR A 57 -26.97 -8.50 24.70
CA THR A 57 -27.95 -9.39 25.34
C THR A 57 -27.73 -10.80 24.81
N ASP A 58 -27.37 -11.72 25.71
CA ASP A 58 -27.10 -13.13 25.41
C ASP A 58 -28.36 -13.84 24.94
N GLU A 59 -28.38 -14.37 23.70
CA GLU A 59 -29.07 -15.62 23.36
C GLU A 59 -28.34 -16.36 22.21
N VAL A 60 -28.35 -17.69 22.29
CA VAL A 60 -27.43 -18.66 21.65
C VAL A 60 -28.03 -19.23 20.35
N HIS A 61 -27.20 -19.59 19.35
CA HIS A 61 -27.07 -20.94 18.72
C HIS A 61 -26.42 -20.92 17.33
N GLY A 62 -25.34 -21.71 17.18
CA GLY A 62 -24.69 -22.07 15.91
C GLY A 62 -23.17 -22.03 16.02
N GLU A 63 -22.52 -23.18 16.23
CA GLU A 63 -21.06 -23.32 16.22
C GLU A 63 -20.49 -23.02 14.81
N GLN A 64 -20.26 -21.74 14.52
CA GLN A 64 -19.18 -21.35 13.64
C GLN A 64 -17.86 -21.48 14.40
N PRO A 65 -16.77 -21.98 13.77
CA PRO A 65 -15.46 -21.92 14.41
C PRO A 65 -15.17 -20.46 14.74
N ALA A 66 -14.94 -20.18 16.02
CA ALA A 66 -14.64 -18.84 16.49
C ALA A 66 -13.50 -18.25 15.65
N PRO A 67 -13.62 -17.01 15.13
CA PRO A 67 -12.53 -16.38 14.41
C PRO A 67 -11.30 -16.39 15.31
N ALA A 68 -10.16 -16.81 14.78
CA ALA A 68 -8.89 -16.74 15.49
C ALA A 68 -8.71 -15.31 16.02
N PRO A 69 -8.27 -15.13 17.28
CA PRO A 69 -8.11 -13.80 17.85
C PRO A 69 -7.16 -13.00 16.95
N THR A 70 -7.64 -11.84 16.48
CA THR A 70 -6.80 -10.92 15.73
C THR A 70 -5.69 -10.48 16.68
N PRO A 71 -4.41 -10.59 16.31
CA PRO A 71 -3.34 -10.21 17.23
C PRO A 71 -3.48 -8.73 17.60
N GLU A 72 -3.27 -8.43 18.88
CA GLU A 72 -3.26 -7.06 19.36
C GLU A 72 -2.15 -6.28 18.63
N LEU A 73 -2.52 -5.15 18.04
CA LEU A 73 -1.58 -4.29 17.32
C LEU A 73 -0.72 -3.49 18.32
N LEU A 74 0.45 -3.07 17.87
CA LEU A 74 1.37 -2.28 18.70
C LEU A 74 0.82 -0.86 18.95
N PRO A 75 1.21 -0.18 20.05
CA PRO A 75 0.89 1.24 20.27
C PRO A 75 1.26 2.14 19.08
N GLY A 76 0.32 2.96 18.61
CA GLY A 76 0.51 3.78 17.41
C GLY A 76 0.42 3.01 16.09
N MET A 77 -0.06 1.76 16.10
CA MET A 77 -0.41 0.96 14.93
C MET A 77 -1.92 0.71 14.91
N VAL A 78 -2.59 1.15 13.85
CA VAL A 78 -4.05 1.09 13.71
C VAL A 78 -4.42 0.44 12.39
N LEU A 79 -5.34 -0.53 12.43
CA LEU A 79 -5.94 -1.13 11.24
C LEU A 79 -7.41 -0.71 11.15
N LEU A 80 -7.74 0.03 10.09
CA LEU A 80 -9.12 0.37 9.74
C LEU A 80 -9.62 -0.64 8.70
N LYS A 81 -10.40 -1.61 9.15
CA LYS A 81 -10.94 -2.68 8.30
C LYS A 81 -12.00 -2.14 7.34
N GLY A 82 -11.89 -2.46 6.05
CA GLY A 82 -12.87 -2.07 5.03
C GLY A 82 -13.13 -0.57 4.89
N PHE A 83 -12.17 0.27 5.29
CA PHE A 83 -12.36 1.72 5.42
C PHE A 83 -12.53 2.46 4.07
N LEU A 84 -11.88 1.97 3.02
CA LEU A 84 -12.05 2.51 1.68
C LEU A 84 -13.33 1.95 1.05
N LEU A 85 -14.18 2.84 0.56
CA LEU A 85 -15.41 2.45 -0.14
C LEU A 85 -15.07 1.72 -1.45
N PRO A 86 -15.90 0.77 -1.90
CA PRO A 86 -15.76 0.13 -3.21
C PRO A 86 -15.49 1.09 -4.37
N SER A 87 -16.22 2.22 -4.44
CA SER A 87 -16.00 3.26 -5.45
C SER A 87 -14.60 3.89 -5.37
N GLU A 88 -14.11 4.17 -4.16
CA GLU A 88 -12.76 4.72 -3.93
C GLU A 88 -11.68 3.70 -4.25
N GLN A 89 -11.90 2.42 -3.92
CA GLN A 89 -10.99 1.34 -4.29
C GLN A 89 -10.88 1.22 -5.82
N GLN A 90 -12.00 1.31 -6.53
CA GLN A 90 -12.02 1.28 -7.99
C GLN A 90 -11.33 2.52 -8.58
N GLU A 91 -11.58 3.71 -8.04
CA GLU A 91 -10.93 4.97 -8.44
C GLU A 91 -9.40 4.85 -8.32
N LEU A 92 -8.91 4.36 -7.18
CA LEU A 92 -7.47 4.17 -6.93
C LEU A 92 -6.85 3.17 -7.89
N VAL A 93 -7.55 2.06 -8.20
CA VAL A 93 -7.09 1.07 -9.18
C VAL A 93 -7.02 1.65 -10.59
N ASP A 94 -8.07 2.35 -11.03
CA ASP A 94 -8.12 2.93 -12.38
C ASP A 94 -7.08 4.02 -12.56
N ALA A 95 -6.94 4.93 -11.59
CA ALA A 95 -5.90 5.95 -11.61
C ALA A 95 -4.50 5.33 -11.57
N SER A 96 -4.30 4.28 -10.77
CA SER A 96 -3.03 3.54 -10.74
C SER A 96 -2.71 2.89 -12.08
N ARG A 97 -3.72 2.35 -12.78
CA ARG A 97 -3.57 1.80 -14.13
C ARG A 97 -3.15 2.90 -15.10
N THR A 98 -3.88 4.01 -15.14
CA THR A 98 -3.61 5.10 -16.09
C THR A 98 -2.22 5.70 -15.91
N MET A 99 -1.80 5.98 -14.67
CA MET A 99 -0.45 6.50 -14.39
C MET A 99 0.62 5.44 -14.58
N GLY A 100 0.30 4.21 -14.23
CA GLY A 100 1.17 3.06 -14.34
C GLY A 100 1.60 2.73 -15.76
N LEU A 101 0.81 3.13 -16.76
CA LEU A 101 1.07 2.92 -18.19
C LEU A 101 1.82 4.09 -18.88
N GLN A 102 2.27 5.08 -18.11
CA GLN A 102 2.92 6.29 -18.63
C GLN A 102 4.42 6.29 -18.32
N GLU A 103 5.16 7.25 -18.89
CA GLU A 103 6.52 7.53 -18.46
C GLU A 103 6.54 7.84 -16.95
N GLY A 104 7.43 7.19 -16.20
CA GLY A 104 7.43 7.29 -14.74
C GLY A 104 6.46 6.32 -14.03
N GLY A 105 5.69 5.51 -14.78
CA GLY A 105 4.75 4.49 -14.29
C GLY A 105 5.39 3.22 -13.73
N PHE A 106 4.70 2.09 -13.81
CA PHE A 106 5.17 0.85 -13.17
C PHE A 106 6.44 0.31 -13.82
N TYR A 107 7.31 -0.23 -12.99
CA TYR A 107 8.47 -1.01 -13.42
C TYR A 107 8.75 -2.11 -12.42
N LYS A 108 9.66 -3.01 -12.74
CA LYS A 108 10.15 -4.03 -11.80
C LYS A 108 11.48 -3.58 -11.18
N PRO A 109 11.50 -3.16 -9.89
CA PRO A 109 12.75 -2.72 -9.27
C PRO A 109 13.79 -3.84 -9.23
N THR A 110 15.05 -3.44 -9.31
CA THR A 110 16.20 -4.33 -9.20
C THR A 110 17.05 -3.86 -8.03
N TYR A 111 17.26 -4.73 -7.04
CA TYR A 111 18.10 -4.43 -5.89
C TYR A 111 19.56 -4.22 -6.32
N ALA A 112 20.37 -3.60 -5.45
CA ALA A 112 21.82 -3.43 -5.68
C ALA A 112 22.56 -4.75 -5.98
N SER A 113 22.04 -5.89 -5.49
CA SER A 113 22.55 -7.24 -5.77
C SER A 113 22.28 -7.73 -7.20
N GLY A 114 21.48 -7.02 -7.98
CA GLY A 114 20.99 -7.44 -9.30
C GLY A 114 19.74 -8.32 -9.26
N ALA A 115 19.25 -8.69 -8.07
CA ALA A 115 18.02 -9.46 -7.93
C ALA A 115 16.79 -8.58 -8.26
N LYS A 116 15.89 -9.07 -9.12
CA LYS A 116 14.62 -8.39 -9.41
C LYS A 116 13.62 -8.60 -8.27
N CYS A 117 12.92 -7.54 -7.88
CA CYS A 117 11.81 -7.60 -6.93
C CYS A 117 10.68 -8.50 -7.44
N ARG A 118 9.90 -9.07 -6.52
CA ARG A 118 8.72 -9.92 -6.83
C ARG A 118 7.42 -9.12 -6.95
N LEU A 119 7.53 -7.82 -7.23
CA LEU A 119 6.44 -6.86 -7.37
C LEU A 119 6.76 -5.89 -8.50
N HIS A 120 5.73 -5.22 -9.01
CA HIS A 120 5.87 -4.00 -9.80
C HIS A 120 5.69 -2.81 -8.89
N GLN A 121 6.46 -1.75 -9.12
CA GLN A 121 6.43 -0.54 -8.31
C GLN A 121 6.32 0.69 -9.20
N MET A 122 5.59 1.69 -8.74
CA MET A 122 5.74 3.08 -9.17
C MET A 122 5.76 3.96 -7.92
N CYS A 123 6.38 5.13 -8.03
CA CYS A 123 6.39 6.11 -6.95
C CYS A 123 5.76 7.41 -7.44
N LEU A 124 5.00 8.06 -6.56
CA LEU A 124 4.37 9.35 -6.83
C LEU A 124 4.90 10.39 -5.82
N GLY A 125 5.06 11.63 -6.28
CA GLY A 125 5.59 12.75 -5.51
C GLY A 125 7.11 12.73 -5.35
N ARG A 126 7.68 11.62 -4.89
CA ARG A 126 9.14 11.36 -4.87
C ARG A 126 9.43 9.92 -5.25
N HIS A 127 10.52 9.71 -5.99
CA HIS A 127 10.97 8.37 -6.38
C HIS A 127 11.83 7.74 -5.29
N TRP A 128 11.46 6.57 -4.78
CA TRP A 128 12.31 5.79 -3.88
C TRP A 128 13.32 4.96 -4.68
N ASN A 129 14.58 5.32 -4.60
CA ASN A 129 15.65 4.62 -5.28
C ASN A 129 16.12 3.42 -4.44
N VAL A 130 15.64 2.22 -4.77
CA VAL A 130 16.00 0.95 -4.11
C VAL A 130 17.51 0.62 -4.08
N VAL A 131 18.33 1.27 -4.90
CA VAL A 131 19.79 1.03 -4.95
C VAL A 131 20.52 1.93 -3.95
N THR A 132 20.10 3.19 -3.84
CA THR A 132 20.72 4.18 -2.94
C THR A 132 20.01 4.30 -1.60
N GLU A 133 18.79 3.74 -1.48
CA GLU A 133 17.89 3.93 -0.34
C GLU A 133 17.61 5.41 -0.09
N GLN A 134 17.39 6.19 -1.15
CA GLN A 134 17.15 7.63 -1.10
C GLN A 134 15.94 8.05 -1.95
N TYR A 135 15.30 9.16 -1.55
CA TYR A 135 14.25 9.79 -2.35
C TYR A 135 14.82 10.79 -3.36
N GLU A 136 14.38 10.68 -4.60
CA GLU A 136 14.85 11.47 -5.74
C GLU A 136 13.66 12.06 -6.53
N GLN A 137 13.90 13.09 -7.34
CA GLN A 137 12.88 13.67 -8.24
C GLN A 137 12.83 13.00 -9.61
N VAL A 138 13.83 12.18 -9.91
CA VAL A 138 13.98 11.43 -11.16
C VAL A 138 14.41 10.00 -10.85
N ARG A 139 14.06 9.06 -11.72
CA ARG A 139 14.31 7.63 -11.53
C ARG A 139 15.72 7.22 -11.96
N THR A 140 16.75 7.72 -11.29
CA THR A 140 18.15 7.55 -11.74
C THR A 140 18.60 6.09 -11.81
N ASN A 141 18.03 5.22 -10.97
CA ASN A 141 18.29 3.78 -10.97
C ASN A 141 17.53 2.98 -12.05
N HIS A 142 16.68 3.62 -12.85
CA HIS A 142 15.91 2.94 -13.89
C HIS A 142 16.00 3.64 -15.24
N ASP A 143 15.12 4.59 -15.55
CA ASP A 143 14.97 5.23 -16.85
C ASP A 143 15.43 6.70 -16.90
N ASN A 144 15.57 7.37 -15.73
CA ASN A 144 15.69 8.82 -15.55
C ASN A 144 14.41 9.61 -15.86
N ALA A 145 13.26 8.96 -15.92
CA ALA A 145 11.98 9.65 -16.03
C ALA A 145 11.73 10.50 -14.76
N PRO A 146 11.08 11.67 -14.89
CA PRO A 146 10.60 12.42 -13.73
C PRO A 146 9.56 11.60 -12.95
N VAL A 147 9.48 11.84 -11.64
CA VAL A 147 8.42 11.25 -10.81
C VAL A 147 7.05 11.86 -11.16
N ILE A 148 6.01 11.04 -11.19
CA ILE A 148 4.64 11.50 -11.39
C ILE A 148 4.18 12.24 -10.12
N PRO A 149 3.54 13.41 -10.20
CA PRO A 149 3.01 14.10 -9.02
C PRO A 149 1.99 13.25 -8.25
N LEU A 150 2.02 13.33 -6.92
CA LEU A 150 1.03 12.67 -6.06
C LEU A 150 -0.34 13.36 -6.20
N PRO A 151 -1.41 12.67 -6.67
CA PRO A 151 -2.72 13.29 -6.86
C PRO A 151 -3.33 13.82 -5.56
N GLU A 152 -3.93 15.01 -5.59
CA GLU A 152 -4.55 15.63 -4.39
C GLU A 152 -5.67 14.77 -3.80
N ARG A 153 -6.47 14.13 -4.65
CA ARG A 153 -7.51 13.21 -4.22
C ARG A 153 -6.98 12.04 -3.38
N TRP A 154 -5.78 11.56 -3.68
CA TRP A 154 -5.15 10.49 -2.88
C TRP A 154 -4.64 11.02 -1.54
N LYS A 155 -4.14 12.27 -1.51
CA LYS A 155 -3.78 12.95 -0.25
C LYS A 155 -5.01 13.16 0.63
N GLU A 156 -6.16 13.52 0.07
CA GLU A 156 -7.42 13.63 0.82
C GLU A 156 -7.83 12.29 1.45
N LEU A 157 -7.77 11.18 0.70
CA LEU A 157 -8.05 9.85 1.24
C LEU A 157 -7.07 9.47 2.35
N CYS A 158 -5.78 9.78 2.17
CA CYS A 158 -4.75 9.57 3.19
C CYS A 158 -5.06 10.36 4.48
N LYS A 159 -5.38 11.66 4.36
CA LYS A 159 -5.76 12.52 5.49
C LYS A 159 -7.03 12.04 6.20
N ARG A 160 -8.03 11.58 5.45
CA ARG A 160 -9.27 11.01 6.01
C ARG A 160 -8.98 9.75 6.82
N SER A 161 -8.17 8.85 6.28
CA SER A 161 -7.75 7.63 6.99
C SER A 161 -6.92 7.95 8.24
N LEU A 162 -6.03 8.94 8.16
CA LEU A 162 -5.24 9.36 9.31
C LEU A 162 -6.10 9.95 10.42
N ALA A 163 -7.08 10.80 10.09
CA ALA A 163 -8.02 11.35 11.06
C ALA A 163 -8.82 10.25 11.77
N ALA A 164 -9.30 9.25 11.04
CA ALA A 164 -9.98 8.10 11.62
C ALA A 164 -9.07 7.28 12.55
N ALA A 165 -7.80 7.07 12.16
CA ALA A 165 -6.85 6.35 13.00
C ALA A 165 -6.47 7.10 14.28
N VAL A 166 -6.34 8.43 14.22
CA VAL A 166 -6.10 9.28 15.39
C VAL A 166 -7.22 9.18 16.41
N ALA A 167 -8.47 9.03 15.95
CA ALA A 167 -9.61 8.80 16.84
C ALA A 167 -9.55 7.44 17.56
N VAL A 168 -8.84 6.44 16.99
CA VAL A 168 -8.65 5.11 17.59
C VAL A 168 -7.43 5.10 18.50
N ASP A 169 -6.27 5.55 18.02
CA ASP A 169 -5.04 5.69 18.80
C ASP A 169 -4.28 6.96 18.40
N PRO A 170 -4.33 8.04 19.20
CA PRO A 170 -3.65 9.29 18.88
C PRO A 170 -2.12 9.15 18.85
N ARG A 171 -1.55 8.09 19.43
CA ARG A 171 -0.10 7.82 19.38
C ARG A 171 0.40 7.58 17.97
N VAL A 172 -0.48 7.28 17.00
CA VAL A 172 -0.12 7.13 15.57
C VAL A 172 0.58 8.37 15.02
N MET A 173 0.30 9.57 15.55
CA MET A 173 0.93 10.81 15.10
C MET A 173 2.32 11.05 15.66
N GLY A 174 2.75 10.29 16.68
CA GLY A 174 3.94 10.62 17.43
C GLY A 174 3.89 12.06 17.95
N SER A 175 4.89 12.87 17.61
CA SER A 175 4.93 14.31 17.91
C SER A 175 4.54 15.20 16.73
N CYS A 176 4.13 14.64 15.60
CA CYS A 176 3.70 15.39 14.43
C CYS A 176 2.37 16.11 14.69
N LYS A 177 2.29 17.40 14.36
CA LYS A 177 1.02 18.17 14.44
C LYS A 177 0.09 17.89 13.26
N ARG A 178 0.69 17.64 12.09
CA ARG A 178 0.03 17.26 10.84
C ARG A 178 0.95 16.30 10.09
N MET A 179 0.37 15.53 9.17
CA MET A 179 1.12 14.77 8.18
C MET A 179 0.57 15.13 6.80
N GLU A 180 1.43 15.64 5.93
CA GLU A 180 1.13 16.02 4.56
C GLU A 180 1.87 15.09 3.61
N PRO A 181 1.21 14.06 3.03
CA PRO A 181 1.92 13.07 2.24
C PRO A 181 2.48 13.71 0.97
N ASP A 182 3.79 13.61 0.78
CA ASP A 182 4.51 14.01 -0.43
C ASP A 182 5.19 12.82 -1.13
N VAL A 183 5.03 11.62 -0.57
CA VAL A 183 5.45 10.34 -1.14
C VAL A 183 4.29 9.36 -1.15
N CYS A 184 4.09 8.67 -2.27
CA CYS A 184 3.30 7.44 -2.31
C CYS A 184 4.05 6.37 -3.10
N VAL A 185 4.40 5.26 -2.44
CA VAL A 185 4.96 4.08 -3.11
C VAL A 185 3.81 3.12 -3.43
N VAL A 186 3.59 2.86 -4.72
CA VAL A 186 2.53 1.96 -5.19
C VAL A 186 3.15 0.64 -5.59
N ASN A 187 2.76 -0.44 -4.91
CA ASN A 187 3.25 -1.79 -5.15
C ASN A 187 2.11 -2.68 -5.67
N TYR A 188 2.38 -3.37 -6.78
CA TYR A 188 1.49 -4.40 -7.31
C TYR A 188 2.13 -5.79 -7.17
N TYR A 189 1.47 -6.63 -6.37
CA TYR A 189 1.87 -8.01 -6.07
C TYR A 189 1.01 -9.00 -6.85
N LYS A 190 1.67 -9.94 -7.54
CA LYS A 190 0.99 -11.07 -8.19
C LYS A 190 0.78 -12.23 -7.20
N LYS A 191 0.27 -13.37 -7.69
CA LYS A 191 -0.05 -14.62 -6.98
C LYS A 191 1.05 -15.22 -6.06
N ALA A 192 2.28 -14.70 -6.07
CA ALA A 192 3.38 -15.14 -5.21
C ALA A 192 4.26 -13.97 -4.70
N GLY A 193 3.74 -12.74 -4.73
CA GLY A 193 4.46 -11.57 -4.25
C GLY A 193 4.77 -11.68 -2.76
N ARG A 194 6.00 -11.31 -2.39
CA ARG A 194 6.44 -11.17 -1.00
C ARG A 194 7.31 -9.94 -0.89
N ASN A 195 7.27 -9.29 0.26
CA ASN A 195 8.26 -8.31 0.66
C ASN A 195 8.91 -8.77 1.96
N GLY A 196 10.24 -8.71 2.04
CA GLY A 196 10.99 -9.19 3.20
C GLY A 196 10.74 -8.32 4.44
N MET A 197 11.26 -8.77 5.59
CA MET A 197 11.27 -7.94 6.80
C MET A 197 12.11 -6.69 6.56
N HIS A 198 11.51 -5.51 6.74
CA HIS A 198 12.16 -4.22 6.57
C HIS A 198 11.54 -3.17 7.50
N ILE A 199 12.19 -2.02 7.58
CA ILE A 199 11.66 -0.80 8.20
C ILE A 199 11.62 0.25 7.10
N ASP A 200 10.52 0.99 7.02
CA ASP A 200 10.46 2.22 6.23
C ASP A 200 11.27 3.29 6.96
N LYS A 201 12.51 3.56 6.56
CA LYS A 201 13.44 4.40 7.33
C LYS A 201 14.15 5.48 6.51
N ASP A 202 13.72 5.67 5.26
CA ASP A 202 14.46 6.47 4.26
C ASP A 202 13.89 7.90 4.13
N GLU A 203 12.94 8.26 4.99
CA GLU A 203 12.47 9.63 5.20
C GLU A 203 13.50 10.46 6.00
N SER A 204 13.27 11.76 6.17
CA SER A 204 14.19 12.64 6.89
C SER A 204 14.37 12.22 8.35
N GLU A 205 15.49 12.60 8.96
CA GLU A 205 15.76 12.32 10.37
C GLU A 205 14.63 12.85 11.25
N GLU A 206 14.10 14.04 10.97
CA GLU A 206 12.96 14.62 11.70
C GLU A 206 11.69 13.78 11.53
N ALA A 207 11.42 13.25 10.32
CA ALA A 207 10.29 12.34 10.10
C ALA A 207 10.38 11.10 10.99
N MET A 208 11.59 10.55 11.10
CA MET A 208 11.87 9.34 11.86
C MET A 208 11.88 9.59 13.37
N GLU A 209 12.36 10.74 13.83
CA GLU A 209 12.36 11.15 15.23
C GLU A 209 10.97 11.52 15.73
N TRP A 210 10.20 12.26 14.94
CA TRP A 210 8.85 12.67 15.32
C TRP A 210 7.84 11.53 15.23
N GLY A 211 8.21 10.43 14.58
CA GLY A 211 7.31 9.30 14.38
C GLY A 211 6.25 9.56 13.31
N SER A 212 6.57 10.34 12.27
CA SER A 212 5.62 10.73 11.21
C SER A 212 4.98 9.49 10.57
N PRO A 213 3.65 9.35 10.56
CA PRO A 213 2.99 8.08 10.26
C PRO A 213 3.19 7.59 8.83
N VAL A 214 3.23 6.27 8.67
CA VAL A 214 3.04 5.59 7.38
C VAL A 214 1.56 5.19 7.26
N VAL A 215 0.95 5.43 6.10
CA VAL A 215 -0.44 5.05 5.80
C VAL A 215 -0.46 4.10 4.61
N SER A 216 -1.00 2.90 4.77
CA SER A 216 -0.89 1.81 3.80
C SER A 216 -2.26 1.29 3.40
N PHE A 217 -2.68 1.54 2.16
CA PHE A 217 -3.94 1.05 1.61
C PHE A 217 -3.76 -0.35 1.02
N SER A 218 -4.73 -1.23 1.22
CA SER A 218 -4.76 -2.57 0.62
C SER A 218 -5.97 -2.71 -0.30
N ILE A 219 -5.74 -3.08 -1.57
CA ILE A 219 -6.80 -3.26 -2.56
C ILE A 219 -6.58 -4.57 -3.31
N GLY A 220 -7.64 -5.35 -3.50
CA GLY A 220 -7.62 -6.64 -4.17
C GLY A 220 -7.39 -7.81 -3.24
N SER A 221 -6.48 -8.70 -3.61
CA SER A 221 -6.26 -9.97 -2.93
C SER A 221 -5.79 -9.79 -1.50
N LYS A 222 -6.37 -10.58 -0.59
CA LYS A 222 -5.98 -10.72 0.81
C LYS A 222 -4.49 -11.05 0.93
N ALA A 223 -3.85 -10.53 1.98
CA ALA A 223 -2.45 -10.80 2.27
C ALA A 223 -2.15 -10.86 3.76
N ASP A 224 -1.12 -11.63 4.11
CA ASP A 224 -0.56 -11.69 5.47
C ASP A 224 0.50 -10.61 5.63
N PHE A 225 0.29 -9.75 6.63
CA PHE A 225 1.23 -8.72 7.04
C PHE A 225 1.82 -9.09 8.39
N ALA A 226 3.11 -9.43 8.38
CA ALA A 226 3.85 -9.75 9.59
C ALA A 226 4.51 -8.48 10.15
N PHE A 227 4.53 -8.33 11.48
CA PHE A 227 5.13 -7.18 12.14
C PHE A 227 5.78 -7.52 13.48
N ALA A 228 6.88 -6.84 13.82
CA ALA A 228 7.62 -7.01 15.07
C ALA A 228 8.28 -5.69 15.50
N PRO A 229 8.50 -5.48 16.82
CA PRO A 229 9.23 -4.30 17.32
C PRO A 229 10.74 -4.36 17.03
N HIS A 230 11.28 -5.53 16.69
CA HIS A 230 12.68 -5.78 16.33
C HIS A 230 12.78 -6.76 15.16
N TYR A 231 13.97 -6.86 14.55
CA TYR A 231 14.21 -7.87 13.52
C TYR A 231 14.17 -9.26 14.17
N PRO A 232 13.27 -10.15 13.73
CA PRO A 232 13.08 -11.43 14.40
C PRO A 232 14.29 -12.35 14.23
N GLU A 233 14.63 -13.07 15.29
CA GLU A 233 15.66 -14.11 15.25
C GLU A 233 15.19 -15.34 14.46
N ARG A 234 16.14 -16.21 14.08
CA ARG A 234 15.81 -17.41 13.32
C ARG A 234 14.88 -18.32 14.14
N GLY A 235 13.65 -18.50 13.65
CA GLY A 235 12.64 -19.35 14.29
C GLY A 235 11.75 -18.62 15.29
N GLU A 236 11.98 -17.31 15.51
CA GLU A 236 11.07 -16.47 16.27
C GLU A 236 9.73 -16.33 15.52
N GLY A 237 8.63 -16.57 16.22
CA GLY A 237 7.29 -16.35 15.71
C GLY A 237 6.99 -14.87 15.62
N VAL A 238 6.39 -14.42 14.50
CA VAL A 238 6.05 -13.02 14.30
C VAL A 238 4.53 -12.89 14.21
N PRO A 239 3.90 -11.94 14.94
CA PRO A 239 2.49 -11.62 14.77
C PRO A 239 2.13 -11.34 13.30
N ILE A 240 0.99 -11.85 12.86
CA ILE A 240 0.48 -11.67 11.49
C ILE A 240 -0.94 -11.12 11.57
N VAL A 241 -1.18 -10.01 10.87
CA VAL A 241 -2.52 -9.50 10.62
C VAL A 241 -2.88 -9.70 9.15
N ALA A 242 -4.12 -10.10 8.90
CA ALA A 242 -4.63 -10.25 7.55
C ALA A 242 -5.16 -8.92 7.01
N LEU A 243 -4.62 -8.48 5.87
CA LEU A 243 -5.05 -7.29 5.15
C LEU A 243 -5.91 -7.71 3.95
N GLU A 244 -7.10 -7.15 3.86
CA GLU A 244 -8.10 -7.42 2.83
C GLU A 244 -8.36 -6.15 1.98
N SER A 245 -9.16 -6.30 0.92
CA SER A 245 -9.50 -5.17 0.05
C SER A 245 -10.27 -4.11 0.82
N GLY A 246 -9.78 -2.87 0.78
CA GLY A 246 -10.36 -1.72 1.45
C GLY A 246 -9.74 -1.41 2.82
N ASP A 247 -8.89 -2.30 3.35
CA ASP A 247 -8.21 -2.06 4.61
C ASP A 247 -7.18 -0.94 4.50
N VAL A 248 -7.07 -0.15 5.57
CA VAL A 248 -6.03 0.85 5.76
C VAL A 248 -5.25 0.56 7.04
N LEU A 249 -3.96 0.27 6.89
CA LEU A 249 -3.05 0.06 8.00
C LEU A 249 -2.19 1.31 8.19
N LEU A 250 -2.13 1.82 9.42
CA LEU A 250 -1.29 2.94 9.80
C LEU A 250 -0.32 2.52 10.89
N PHE A 251 0.91 3.02 10.82
CA PHE A 251 1.89 2.87 11.89
C PHE A 251 2.78 4.11 11.97
N GLY A 252 2.79 4.72 13.14
CA GLY A 252 3.56 5.92 13.46
C GLY A 252 3.85 6.01 14.95
N GLY A 253 4.36 7.16 15.38
CA GLY A 253 4.82 7.37 16.76
C GLY A 253 5.69 6.20 17.25
N PRO A 254 5.31 5.50 18.33
CA PRO A 254 6.08 4.35 18.85
C PRO A 254 6.28 3.23 17.82
N SER A 255 5.34 3.05 16.89
CA SER A 255 5.38 2.01 15.85
C SER A 255 5.98 2.50 14.53
N ARG A 256 6.51 3.72 14.45
CA ARG A 256 7.08 4.25 13.20
C ARG A 256 8.21 3.41 12.63
N LYS A 257 8.98 2.76 13.51
CA LYS A 257 10.13 1.91 13.17
C LYS A 257 9.79 0.41 13.24
N VAL A 258 8.51 0.04 13.14
CA VAL A 258 8.09 -1.36 13.15
C VAL A 258 8.74 -2.14 12.01
N VAL A 259 9.34 -3.28 12.34
CA VAL A 259 9.84 -4.22 11.34
C VAL A 259 8.65 -4.98 10.77
N HIS A 260 8.50 -4.97 9.45
CA HIS A 260 7.31 -5.56 8.84
C HIS A 260 7.59 -6.21 7.48
N ALA A 261 6.69 -7.11 7.09
CA ALA A 261 6.79 -7.88 5.86
C ALA A 261 5.41 -8.23 5.30
N LEU A 262 5.31 -8.33 3.97
CA LEU A 262 4.19 -8.98 3.29
C LEU A 262 4.61 -10.43 3.00
N THR A 263 4.15 -11.38 3.80
CA THR A 263 4.68 -12.77 3.79
C THR A 263 3.94 -13.67 2.80
N ARG A 264 2.66 -13.38 2.54
CA ARG A 264 1.80 -14.15 1.66
C ARG A 264 0.72 -13.29 1.02
N VAL A 265 0.45 -13.53 -0.26
CA VAL A 265 -0.73 -13.01 -0.98
C VAL A 265 -1.60 -14.22 -1.33
N TYR A 266 -2.90 -14.13 -1.07
CA TYR A 266 -3.88 -15.18 -1.32
C TYR A 266 -4.58 -14.93 -2.66
N PRO A 267 -4.25 -15.68 -3.72
CA PRO A 267 -4.84 -15.45 -5.04
C PRO A 267 -6.36 -15.55 -5.02
N ASN A 268 -7.03 -14.74 -5.86
CA ASN A 268 -8.47 -14.83 -6.12
C ASN A 268 -9.35 -14.61 -4.86
N THR A 269 -8.89 -13.78 -3.92
CA THR A 269 -9.65 -13.38 -2.73
C THR A 269 -10.15 -11.92 -2.81
N GLN A 270 -9.94 -11.27 -3.96
CA GLN A 270 -10.49 -9.94 -4.24
C GLN A 270 -11.99 -9.99 -4.48
N SER A 271 -12.68 -8.90 -4.18
CA SER A 271 -14.12 -8.77 -4.44
C SER A 271 -14.45 -8.80 -5.94
N GLU A 272 -15.60 -9.38 -6.30
CA GLU A 272 -16.02 -9.53 -7.70
C GLU A 272 -16.30 -8.20 -8.41
N TRP A 273 -16.74 -7.19 -7.66
CA TRP A 273 -17.01 -5.84 -8.19
C TRP A 273 -15.72 -5.07 -8.54
N LEU A 274 -14.56 -5.50 -8.04
CA LEU A 274 -13.30 -4.79 -8.24
C LEU A 274 -12.70 -5.13 -9.61
N ARG A 275 -12.65 -4.13 -10.50
CA ARG A 275 -12.07 -4.24 -11.85
C ARG A 275 -10.55 -4.14 -11.80
N MET A 276 -9.92 -5.20 -11.30
CA MET A 276 -8.48 -5.40 -11.27
C MET A 276 -8.20 -6.87 -11.56
N ARG A 277 -7.14 -7.23 -12.30
CA ARG A 277 -6.82 -8.67 -12.37
C ARG A 277 -6.34 -9.17 -11.01
N SER A 278 -6.47 -10.49 -10.84
CA SER A 278 -6.05 -11.21 -9.64
C SER A 278 -4.63 -10.81 -9.19
N GLY A 279 -4.58 -10.07 -8.09
CA GLY A 279 -3.37 -9.53 -7.50
C GLY A 279 -3.70 -8.67 -6.29
N ARG A 280 -2.71 -8.02 -5.72
CA ARG A 280 -2.87 -7.05 -4.62
C ARG A 280 -2.18 -5.75 -5.00
N LEU A 281 -2.91 -4.66 -4.93
CA LEU A 281 -2.38 -3.31 -5.04
C LEU A 281 -2.22 -2.72 -3.63
N ASN A 282 -1.12 -2.02 -3.42
CA ASN A 282 -0.82 -1.36 -2.15
C ASN A 282 -0.28 0.04 -2.40
N LEU A 283 -0.85 1.03 -1.72
CA LEU A 283 -0.43 2.42 -1.81
C LEU A 283 0.06 2.82 -0.42
N THR A 284 1.34 3.13 -0.31
CA THR A 284 1.98 3.49 0.97
C THR A 284 2.37 4.95 0.95
N PHE A 285 1.64 5.76 1.71
CA PHE A 285 1.81 7.20 1.83
C PHE A 285 2.74 7.55 3.00
N ARG A 286 3.62 8.52 2.77
CA ARG A 286 4.59 9.03 3.74
C ARG A 286 4.80 10.53 3.50
N GLU A 287 5.26 11.22 4.53
CA GLU A 287 5.80 12.58 4.42
C GLU A 287 7.32 12.49 4.58
N TYR A 288 8.07 12.89 3.57
CA TYR A 288 9.53 12.82 3.55
C TYR A 288 10.12 13.68 4.67
N LYS A 289 9.61 14.90 4.85
CA LYS A 289 10.00 15.80 5.93
C LYS A 289 8.76 16.47 6.52
N PRO A 290 8.50 16.27 7.83
CA PRO A 290 7.37 16.90 8.50
C PRO A 290 7.35 18.40 8.33
N THR A 291 6.16 18.92 8.05
CA THR A 291 5.95 20.36 8.03
C THR A 291 5.67 20.88 9.45
N GLU A 292 6.43 21.89 9.91
CA GLU A 292 6.34 22.47 11.28
C GLU A 292 4.94 22.98 11.70
#